data_AF-A0A961SH56-F1
#
_entry.id   AF-A0A961SH56-F1
#
_cell.length_a   1.000
_cell.length_b   1.000
_cell.length_c   1.000
_cell.angle_alpha   90.00
_cell.angle_beta   90.00
_cell.angle_gamma   90.00
#
_symmetry.space_group_name_H-M   'P 1'
#
loop_
_entity.id
_entity.type
_entity.pdbx_description
1 polymer ?
#
loop_
_entity_poly.entity_id
_entity_poly.type
_entity_poly.pdbx_seq_one_letter_code
_entity_poly.pdbx_strand_id
1 'polypeptide(L)'
;TASLVYLSLNRLLVKPLKNLTQNMLSFSADPEDQTRILTPSGRMDEMGVAERELSQMQKELSGLLAQKNRLAQLGLAVSKINHDLRNMLANAQLISDRLVDIPDPTVQRFVPKLIASLDRAISFCNSSLQFGRAAEAAPRRELFRLVSLVDEVADSQGLPREGEISLDVKMEEGLRIDADREHLF
;
A
#
# COMPACT_ATOMS: atom_id res chain seq x y z
N THR A 1 3.99 56.29 -34.10
CA THR A 1 3.13 55.72 -33.03
C THR A 1 3.04 54.20 -33.11
N ALA A 2 2.87 53.60 -34.30
CA ALA A 2 2.79 52.14 -34.47
C ALA A 2 3.94 51.34 -33.84
N SER A 3 5.20 51.78 -33.99
CA SER A 3 6.36 51.09 -33.41
C SER A 3 6.34 51.05 -31.88
N LEU A 4 5.79 52.10 -31.23
CA LEU A 4 5.69 52.17 -29.77
C LEU A 4 4.64 51.19 -29.26
N VAL A 5 3.49 51.11 -29.93
CA VAL A 5 2.41 50.16 -29.61
C VAL A 5 2.91 48.71 -29.77
N TYR A 6 3.60 48.42 -30.88
CA TYR A 6 4.19 47.10 -31.12
C TYR A 6 5.17 46.69 -30.02
N LEU A 7 6.10 47.58 -29.65
CA LEU A 7 7.08 47.29 -28.60
C LEU A 7 6.44 47.06 -27.23
N SER A 8 5.41 47.85 -26.89
CA SER A 8 4.64 47.68 -25.66
C SER A 8 3.91 46.34 -25.63
N LEU A 9 3.18 45.99 -26.69
CA LEU A 9 2.46 44.72 -26.79
C LEU A 9 3.41 43.52 -26.74
N ASN A 10 4.53 43.62 -27.47
CA ASN A 10 5.53 42.55 -27.51
C ASN A 10 6.15 42.30 -26.13
N ARG A 11 6.43 43.35 -25.35
CA ARG A 11 6.97 43.22 -24.00
C ARG A 11 5.94 42.78 -22.96
N LEU A 12 4.69 43.26 -23.05
CA LEU A 12 3.67 43.01 -22.03
C LEU A 12 2.94 41.67 -22.22
N LEU A 13 2.78 41.18 -23.46
CA LEU A 13 2.00 39.97 -23.73
C LEU A 13 2.80 38.90 -24.47
N VAL A 14 3.41 39.23 -25.61
CA VAL A 14 4.01 38.22 -26.51
C VAL A 14 5.20 37.52 -25.87
N LYS A 15 6.14 38.28 -25.28
CA LYS A 15 7.32 37.71 -24.64
C LYS A 15 6.96 36.85 -23.40
N PRO A 16 6.11 37.30 -22.47
CA PRO A 16 5.64 36.45 -21.36
C PRO A 16 4.94 35.17 -21.84
N LEU A 17 4.05 35.25 -22.84
CA LEU A 17 3.36 34.08 -23.38
C LEU A 17 4.32 33.07 -23.99
N LYS A 18 5.34 33.56 -24.73
CA LYS A 18 6.40 32.71 -25.28
C LYS A 18 7.21 32.01 -24.18
N ASN A 19 7.54 32.72 -23.11
CA ASN A 19 8.27 32.17 -21.97
C ASN A 19 7.46 31.08 -21.25
N LEU A 20 6.16 31.34 -21.02
CA LEU A 20 5.24 30.39 -20.38
C LEU A 20 5.13 29.11 -21.23
N THR A 21 4.94 29.25 -22.54
CA THR A 21 4.90 28.12 -23.48
C THR A 21 6.20 27.32 -23.46
N GLN A 22 7.35 28.00 -23.45
CA GLN A 22 8.66 27.34 -23.41
C GLN A 22 8.87 26.59 -22.09
N ASN A 23 8.41 27.14 -20.96
CA ASN A 23 8.43 26.43 -19.69
C ASN A 23 7.53 25.19 -19.72
N MET A 24 6.29 25.30 -20.25
CA MET A 24 5.40 24.14 -20.38
C MET A 24 6.03 23.01 -21.20
N LEU A 25 6.69 23.34 -22.31
CA LEU A 25 7.42 22.34 -23.12
C LEU A 25 8.58 21.73 -22.34
N SER A 26 9.35 22.54 -21.60
CA SER A 26 10.48 22.08 -20.79
C SER A 26 10.02 21.15 -19.66
N PHE A 27 8.94 21.51 -18.96
CA PHE A 27 8.34 20.72 -17.89
C PHE A 27 7.71 19.44 -18.45
N SER A 28 7.03 19.49 -19.60
CA SER A 28 6.44 18.29 -20.22
C SER A 28 7.49 17.26 -20.64
N ALA A 29 8.72 17.67 -20.94
CA ALA A 29 9.80 16.75 -21.29
C ALA A 29 10.30 15.93 -20.09
N ASP A 30 10.19 16.48 -18.88
CA ASP A 30 10.53 15.79 -17.63
C ASP A 30 9.76 16.42 -16.45
N PRO A 31 8.52 15.97 -16.19
CA PRO A 31 7.66 16.54 -15.16
C PRO A 31 8.02 16.11 -13.73
N GLU A 32 8.93 15.14 -13.56
CA GLU A 32 9.43 14.71 -12.24
C GLU A 32 10.56 15.63 -11.74
N ASP A 33 11.23 16.35 -12.65
CA ASP A 33 12.26 17.33 -12.32
C ASP A 33 11.66 18.64 -11.79
N GLN A 34 11.67 18.78 -10.46
CA GLN A 34 11.13 19.95 -9.75
C GLN A 34 11.83 21.27 -10.16
N THR A 35 13.05 21.23 -10.70
CA THR A 35 13.75 22.44 -11.16
C THR A 35 13.13 23.05 -12.41
N ARG A 36 12.26 22.31 -13.11
CA ARG A 36 11.55 22.75 -14.32
C ARG A 36 10.20 23.41 -14.04
N ILE A 37 9.77 23.40 -12.79
CA ILE A 37 8.54 24.07 -12.36
C ILE A 37 8.71 25.59 -12.56
N LEU A 38 7.68 26.21 -13.13
CA LEU A 38 7.65 27.64 -13.35
C LEU A 38 7.76 28.40 -12.01
N THR A 39 8.66 29.37 -11.95
CA THR A 39 8.72 30.37 -10.88
C THR A 39 7.91 31.60 -11.31
N PRO A 40 6.78 31.92 -10.65
CA PRO A 40 5.99 33.09 -11.01
C PRO A 40 6.80 34.38 -10.89
N SER A 41 6.63 35.28 -11.85
CA SER A 41 7.41 36.53 -11.93
C SER A 41 6.97 37.61 -10.93
N GLY A 42 5.88 37.38 -10.20
CA GLY A 42 5.31 38.33 -9.22
C GLY A 42 4.41 39.40 -9.84
N ARG A 43 4.03 39.25 -11.12
CA ARG A 43 3.09 40.16 -11.79
C ARG A 43 1.69 40.10 -11.15
N MET A 44 1.02 41.24 -11.18
CA MET A 44 -0.32 41.45 -10.62
C MET A 44 -1.43 41.50 -11.67
N ASP A 45 -1.10 41.19 -12.93
CA ASP A 45 -2.05 41.08 -14.04
C ASP A 45 -2.50 39.63 -14.26
N GLU A 46 -3.35 39.41 -15.26
CA GLU A 46 -3.86 38.10 -15.65
C GLU A 46 -2.75 37.13 -16.04
N MET A 47 -1.64 37.64 -16.58
CA MET A 47 -0.46 36.82 -16.86
C MET A 47 0.18 36.32 -15.57
N GLY A 48 0.29 37.17 -14.56
CA GLY A 48 0.74 36.77 -13.23
C GLY A 48 -0.18 35.73 -12.56
N VAL A 49 -1.50 35.83 -12.76
CA VAL A 49 -2.45 34.79 -12.32
C VAL A 49 -2.16 33.47 -13.04
N ALA A 50 -2.05 33.49 -14.36
CA ALA A 50 -1.76 32.29 -15.16
C ALA A 50 -0.44 31.62 -14.76
N GLU A 51 0.61 32.38 -14.47
CA GLU A 51 1.89 31.85 -14.00
C GLU A 51 1.76 31.14 -12.63
N ARG A 52 1.00 31.71 -11.70
CA ARG A 52 0.78 31.10 -10.37
C ARG A 52 -0.03 29.81 -10.46
N GLU A 53 -1.12 29.83 -11.21
CA GLU A 53 -1.96 28.64 -11.42
C GLU A 53 -1.18 27.53 -12.15
N LEU A 54 -0.41 27.87 -13.17
CA LEU A 54 0.44 26.89 -13.87
C LEU A 54 1.50 26.29 -12.94
N SER A 55 2.18 27.12 -12.14
CA SER A 55 3.17 26.63 -11.16
C SER A 55 2.54 25.68 -10.14
N GLN A 56 1.32 25.98 -9.68
CA GLN A 56 0.58 25.13 -8.75
C GLN A 56 0.22 23.78 -9.39
N MET A 57 -0.35 23.78 -10.59
CA MET A 57 -0.67 22.55 -11.32
C MET A 57 0.58 21.69 -11.58
N GLN A 58 1.71 22.32 -11.94
CA GLN A 58 2.97 21.62 -12.17
C GLN A 58 3.49 20.95 -10.88
N LYS A 59 3.42 21.63 -9.73
CA LYS A 59 3.79 21.07 -8.42
C LYS A 59 2.93 19.87 -8.06
N GLU A 60 1.62 19.99 -8.22
CA GLU A 60 0.68 18.90 -7.94
C GLU A 60 0.95 17.69 -8.83
N LEU A 61 1.12 17.91 -10.14
CA LEU A 61 1.43 16.82 -11.07
C LEU A 61 2.76 16.14 -10.74
N SER A 62 3.81 16.91 -10.45
CA SER A 62 5.12 16.37 -10.07
C SER A 62 5.03 15.53 -8.79
N GLY A 63 4.27 16.00 -7.80
CA GLY A 63 3.99 15.26 -6.57
C GLY A 63 3.25 13.94 -6.82
N LEU A 64 2.23 13.95 -7.66
CA LEU A 64 1.47 12.75 -8.04
C LEU A 64 2.35 11.73 -8.79
N LEU A 65 3.22 12.19 -9.68
CA LEU A 65 4.16 11.33 -10.40
C LEU A 65 5.19 10.70 -9.45
N ALA A 66 5.77 11.48 -8.54
CA ALA A 66 6.69 10.96 -7.52
C ALA A 66 6.03 9.90 -6.63
N GLN A 67 4.78 10.14 -6.22
CA GLN A 67 4.00 9.16 -5.44
C GLN A 67 3.73 7.89 -6.24
N LYS A 68 3.32 8.01 -7.52
CA LYS A 68 3.11 6.87 -8.41
C LYS A 68 4.40 6.06 -8.59
N ASN A 69 5.54 6.71 -8.78
CA ASN A 69 6.83 6.06 -8.96
C ASN A 69 7.23 5.29 -7.68
N ARG A 70 7.06 5.90 -6.50
CA ARG A 70 7.28 5.23 -5.21
C ARG A 70 6.40 4.00 -5.04
N LEU A 71 5.12 4.08 -5.42
CA LEU A 71 4.21 2.93 -5.38
C LEU A 71 4.65 1.81 -6.35
N ALA A 72 5.13 2.16 -7.54
CA ALA A 72 5.67 1.19 -8.49
C ALA A 72 6.93 0.50 -7.95
N GLN A 73 7.86 1.26 -7.37
CA GLN A 73 9.07 0.73 -6.73
C GLN A 73 8.73 -0.20 -5.56
N LEU A 74 7.78 0.19 -4.71
CA LEU A 74 7.26 -0.68 -3.65
C LEU A 74 6.68 -1.96 -4.25
N GLY A 75 5.85 -1.88 -5.28
CA GLY A 75 5.31 -3.05 -5.97
C GLY A 75 6.39 -4.01 -6.48
N LEU A 76 7.50 -3.50 -7.01
CA LEU A 76 8.64 -4.32 -7.43
C LEU A 76 9.35 -4.99 -6.25
N ALA A 77 9.64 -4.26 -5.17
CA ALA A 77 10.27 -4.81 -3.97
C ALA A 77 9.40 -5.91 -3.34
N VAL A 78 8.10 -5.65 -3.28
CA VAL A 78 7.07 -6.57 -2.81
C VAL A 78 7.01 -7.83 -3.67
N SER A 79 7.00 -7.70 -5.00
CA SER A 79 7.01 -8.85 -5.92
C SER A 79 8.24 -9.72 -5.72
N LYS A 80 9.39 -9.12 -5.43
CA LYS A 80 10.63 -9.85 -5.15
C LYS A 80 10.52 -10.65 -3.84
N ILE A 81 10.03 -10.03 -2.76
CA ILE A 81 9.81 -10.73 -1.48
C ILE A 81 8.86 -11.90 -1.66
N ASN A 82 7.76 -11.71 -2.40
CA ASN A 82 6.80 -12.79 -2.67
C ASN A 82 7.44 -13.98 -3.36
N HIS A 83 8.24 -13.71 -4.39
CA HIS A 83 8.98 -14.73 -5.12
C HIS A 83 9.95 -15.47 -4.18
N ASP A 84 10.69 -14.75 -3.35
CA ASP A 84 11.68 -15.33 -2.44
C ASP A 84 11.00 -16.21 -1.37
N LEU A 85 9.85 -15.76 -0.83
CA LEU A 85 9.02 -16.56 0.07
C LEU A 85 8.54 -17.85 -0.62
N ARG A 86 7.99 -17.75 -1.84
CA ARG A 86 7.56 -18.92 -2.63
C ARG A 86 8.68 -19.94 -2.79
N ASN A 87 9.90 -19.48 -3.07
CA ASN A 87 11.08 -20.35 -3.16
C ASN A 87 11.46 -20.99 -1.81
N MET A 88 11.42 -20.24 -0.71
CA MET A 88 11.72 -20.77 0.61
C MET A 88 10.75 -21.89 1.03
N LEU A 89 9.48 -21.77 0.66
CA LEU A 89 8.47 -22.78 0.96
C LEU A 89 8.60 -24.03 0.12
N ALA A 90 8.88 -23.87 -1.17
CA ALA A 90 9.20 -25.01 -2.03
C ALA A 90 10.37 -25.81 -1.42
N ASN A 91 11.39 -25.12 -0.91
CA ASN A 91 12.49 -25.76 -0.20
C ASN A 91 12.05 -26.40 1.13
N ALA A 92 11.21 -25.73 1.93
CA ALA A 92 10.70 -26.27 3.19
C ALA A 92 9.80 -27.50 2.97
N GLN A 93 9.02 -27.54 1.89
CA GLN A 93 8.23 -28.68 1.47
C GLN A 93 9.13 -29.84 1.07
N LEU A 94 10.15 -29.61 0.25
CA LEU A 94 11.13 -30.65 -0.12
C LEU A 94 11.88 -31.23 1.10
N ILE A 95 12.15 -30.39 2.11
CA ILE A 95 12.75 -30.83 3.38
C ILE A 95 11.73 -31.62 4.20
N SER A 96 10.46 -31.18 4.27
CA SER A 96 9.37 -31.93 4.92
C SER A 96 9.13 -33.30 4.29
N ASP A 97 9.10 -33.38 2.97
CA ASP A 97 8.94 -34.63 2.23
C ASP A 97 10.06 -35.63 2.59
N ARG A 98 11.28 -35.14 2.83
CA ARG A 98 12.41 -35.96 3.32
C ARG A 98 12.33 -36.32 4.81
N LEU A 99 11.69 -35.48 5.63
CA LEU A 99 11.48 -35.73 7.07
C LEU A 99 10.35 -36.74 7.32
N VAL A 100 9.37 -36.85 6.41
CA VAL A 100 8.28 -37.84 6.49
C VAL A 100 8.80 -39.28 6.40
N ASP A 101 9.87 -39.51 5.64
CA ASP A 101 10.54 -40.81 5.54
C ASP A 101 11.35 -41.20 6.80
N ILE A 102 11.48 -40.29 7.77
CA ILE A 102 12.15 -40.56 9.05
C ILE A 102 11.13 -41.14 10.04
N PRO A 103 11.34 -42.37 10.56
CA PRO A 103 10.41 -43.04 11.47
C PRO A 103 10.57 -42.53 12.93
N ASP A 104 10.56 -41.21 13.12
CA ASP A 104 10.51 -40.58 14.45
C ASP A 104 9.10 -40.00 14.69
N PRO A 105 8.32 -40.55 15.65
CA PRO A 105 6.96 -40.10 15.95
C PRO A 105 6.89 -38.64 16.45
N THR A 106 7.99 -38.10 16.94
CA THR A 106 8.10 -36.69 17.34
C THR A 106 8.11 -35.80 16.10
N VAL A 107 8.97 -36.12 15.13
CA VAL A 107 9.12 -35.39 13.86
C VAL A 107 7.82 -35.38 13.06
N GLN A 108 7.14 -36.53 12.97
CA GLN A 108 5.85 -36.66 12.26
C GLN A 108 4.74 -35.78 12.87
N ARG A 109 4.82 -35.44 14.16
CA ARG A 109 3.86 -34.55 14.84
C ARG A 109 4.15 -33.06 14.63
N PHE A 110 5.41 -32.69 14.38
CA PHE A 110 5.84 -31.28 14.26
C PHE A 110 5.82 -30.76 12.82
N VAL A 111 6.12 -31.60 11.84
CA VAL A 111 6.17 -31.22 10.41
C VAL A 111 4.87 -30.57 9.90
N PRO A 112 3.65 -31.12 10.17
CA PRO A 112 2.41 -30.52 9.69
C PRO A 112 2.15 -29.12 10.27
N LYS A 113 2.56 -28.89 11.53
CA LYS A 113 2.39 -27.60 12.22
C LYS A 113 3.33 -26.54 11.65
N LEU A 114 4.53 -26.93 11.26
CA LEU A 114 5.51 -26.06 10.60
C LEU A 114 5.00 -25.59 9.23
N ILE A 115 4.46 -26.51 8.42
CA ILE A 115 3.85 -26.20 7.12
C ILE A 115 2.66 -25.25 7.31
N ALA A 116 1.73 -25.55 8.22
CA ALA A 116 0.55 -24.70 8.45
C ALA A 116 0.88 -23.29 8.98
N SER A 117 1.96 -23.14 9.76
CA SER A 117 2.44 -21.84 10.24
C SER A 117 3.08 -21.03 9.10
N LEU A 118 3.87 -21.69 8.25
CA LEU A 118 4.45 -21.11 7.04
C LEU A 118 3.35 -20.64 6.08
N ASP A 119 2.33 -21.47 5.80
CA ASP A 119 1.20 -21.09 4.94
C ASP A 119 0.45 -19.85 5.45
N ARG A 120 0.26 -19.75 6.77
CA ARG A 120 -0.34 -18.56 7.40
C ARG A 120 0.54 -17.32 7.25
N ALA A 121 1.85 -17.42 7.45
CA ALA A 121 2.78 -16.30 7.28
C ALA A 121 2.81 -15.79 5.83
N ILE A 122 2.67 -16.69 4.84
CA ILE A 122 2.53 -16.31 3.43
C ILE A 122 1.23 -15.57 3.21
N SER A 123 0.11 -16.12 3.70
CA SER A 123 -1.21 -15.52 3.50
C SER A 123 -1.22 -14.11 4.10
N PHE A 124 -0.66 -13.95 5.30
CA PHE A 124 -0.48 -12.66 5.95
C PHE A 124 0.39 -11.71 5.12
N CYS A 125 1.55 -12.17 4.63
CA CYS A 125 2.37 -11.37 3.71
C CYS A 125 1.60 -11.00 2.44
N ASN A 126 0.93 -11.94 1.76
CA ASN A 126 0.15 -11.68 0.55
C ASN A 126 -0.95 -10.65 0.79
N SER A 127 -1.65 -10.75 1.92
CA SER A 127 -2.68 -9.81 2.35
C SER A 127 -2.04 -8.44 2.62
N SER A 128 -1.01 -8.34 3.47
CA SER A 128 -0.27 -7.08 3.74
C SER A 128 0.36 -6.45 2.49
N LEU A 129 0.74 -7.24 1.49
CA LEU A 129 1.26 -6.75 0.22
C LEU A 129 0.14 -6.21 -0.69
N GLN A 130 -1.08 -6.73 -0.53
CA GLN A 130 -2.29 -6.15 -1.12
C GLN A 130 -2.59 -4.75 -0.53
N PHE A 131 -2.24 -4.49 0.74
CA PHE A 131 -2.33 -3.15 1.36
C PHE A 131 -1.33 -2.12 0.79
N GLY A 132 -0.31 -2.54 0.03
CA GLY A 132 0.51 -1.63 -0.77
C GLY A 132 -0.25 -1.05 -1.98
N ARG A 133 -1.38 -1.65 -2.35
CA ARG A 133 -2.44 -1.04 -3.15
C ARG A 133 -3.40 -0.38 -2.17
N ALA A 134 -3.66 0.91 -2.36
CA ALA A 134 -4.49 1.69 -1.46
C ALA A 134 -5.85 1.04 -1.13
N ALA A 135 -6.27 1.30 0.12
CA ALA A 135 -7.50 0.91 0.83
C ALA A 135 -7.45 -0.49 1.47
N GLU A 136 -7.26 -0.49 2.80
CA GLU A 136 -7.81 -1.52 3.68
C GLU A 136 -9.21 -1.88 3.17
N ALA A 137 -9.41 -3.15 2.81
CA ALA A 137 -10.68 -3.59 2.25
C ALA A 137 -11.80 -3.15 3.21
N ALA A 138 -12.88 -2.58 2.67
CA ALA A 138 -14.00 -2.17 3.51
C ALA A 138 -14.41 -3.37 4.38
N PRO A 139 -14.50 -3.20 5.72
CA PRO A 139 -14.69 -4.31 6.64
C PRO A 139 -15.91 -5.13 6.22
N ARG A 140 -15.70 -6.42 6.03
CA ARG A 140 -16.75 -7.38 5.69
C ARG A 140 -17.51 -7.74 6.95
N ARG A 141 -18.37 -6.82 7.35
CA ARG A 141 -19.19 -7.00 8.55
C ARG A 141 -20.22 -8.10 8.30
N GLU A 142 -20.22 -9.07 9.19
CA GLU A 142 -21.21 -10.13 9.24
C GLU A 142 -21.75 -10.29 10.65
N LEU A 143 -22.99 -10.79 10.74
CA LEU A 143 -23.65 -11.02 12.03
C LEU A 143 -23.37 -12.45 12.49
N PHE A 144 -22.39 -12.64 13.38
CA PHE A 144 -21.97 -13.95 13.86
C PHE A 144 -22.10 -14.06 15.39
N ARG A 145 -22.05 -15.29 15.92
CA ARG A 145 -22.08 -15.54 17.37
C ARG A 145 -20.70 -15.29 17.97
N LEU A 146 -20.62 -14.41 18.96
CA LEU A 146 -19.33 -14.05 19.57
C LEU A 146 -18.63 -15.25 20.21
N VAL A 147 -19.39 -16.16 20.83
CA VAL A 147 -18.85 -17.36 21.49
C VAL A 147 -17.98 -18.20 20.54
N SER A 148 -18.39 -18.35 19.28
CA SER A 148 -17.65 -19.14 18.30
C SER A 148 -16.28 -18.54 17.96
N LEU A 149 -16.16 -17.21 17.98
CA LEU A 149 -14.87 -16.54 17.80
C LEU A 149 -13.98 -16.71 19.03
N VAL A 150 -14.56 -16.61 20.23
CA VAL A 150 -13.82 -16.75 21.49
C VAL A 150 -13.30 -18.17 21.66
N ASP A 151 -14.07 -19.19 21.28
CA ASP A 151 -13.63 -20.59 21.29
C ASP A 151 -12.47 -20.81 20.30
N GLU A 152 -12.57 -20.29 19.06
CA GLU A 152 -11.48 -20.36 18.07
C GLU A 152 -10.19 -19.67 18.58
N VAL A 153 -10.32 -18.52 19.25
CA VAL A 153 -9.19 -17.83 19.89
C VAL A 153 -8.60 -18.70 20.99
N ALA A 154 -9.43 -19.25 21.87
CA ALA A 154 -8.99 -20.10 22.97
C ALA A 154 -8.22 -21.32 22.47
N ASP A 155 -8.76 -22.02 21.48
CA ASP A 155 -8.14 -23.18 20.85
C ASP A 155 -6.79 -22.83 20.20
N SER A 156 -6.71 -21.68 19.51
CA SER A 156 -5.47 -21.21 18.89
C SER A 156 -4.35 -20.92 19.91
N GLN A 157 -4.73 -20.52 21.13
CA GLN A 157 -3.81 -20.26 22.24
C GLN A 157 -3.56 -21.53 23.10
N GLY A 158 -4.19 -22.66 22.74
CA GLY A 158 -4.09 -23.92 23.47
C GLY A 158 -4.73 -23.86 24.85
N LEU A 159 -5.87 -23.19 24.98
CA LEU A 159 -6.68 -23.12 26.18
C LEU A 159 -7.97 -23.94 26.02
N PRO A 160 -8.46 -24.60 27.09
CA PRO A 160 -7.85 -24.72 28.41
C PRO A 160 -6.64 -25.65 28.44
N ARG A 161 -5.72 -25.42 29.38
CA ARG A 161 -4.59 -26.32 29.66
C ARG A 161 -4.93 -27.21 30.83
N GLU A 162 -5.11 -28.51 30.58
CA GLU A 162 -5.42 -29.50 31.62
C GLU A 162 -4.42 -29.40 32.78
N GLY A 163 -4.92 -29.14 34.00
CA GLY A 163 -4.12 -29.07 35.23
C GLY A 163 -3.42 -27.73 35.51
N GLU A 164 -3.50 -26.74 34.61
CA GLU A 164 -2.85 -25.43 34.80
C GLU A 164 -3.84 -24.27 34.81
N ILE A 165 -4.56 -24.05 33.70
CA ILE A 165 -5.36 -22.84 33.46
C ILE A 165 -6.66 -23.22 32.77
N SER A 166 -7.79 -22.94 33.43
CA SER A 166 -9.13 -23.04 32.87
C SER A 166 -9.57 -21.69 32.30
N LEU A 167 -10.14 -21.70 31.10
CA LEU A 167 -10.82 -20.54 30.51
C LEU A 167 -12.31 -20.62 30.84
N ASP A 168 -12.83 -19.60 31.53
CA ASP A 168 -14.27 -19.46 31.81
C ASP A 168 -14.83 -18.27 31.02
N VAL A 169 -15.64 -18.57 30.00
CA VAL A 169 -16.20 -17.58 29.08
C VAL A 169 -17.61 -17.19 29.57
N LYS A 170 -17.69 -16.07 30.30
CA LYS A 170 -18.97 -15.55 30.81
C LYS A 170 -19.61 -14.60 29.81
N MET A 171 -20.42 -15.14 28.91
CA MET A 171 -21.26 -14.38 27.98
C MET A 171 -22.59 -15.08 27.73
N GLU A 172 -23.55 -14.35 27.17
CA GLU A 172 -24.79 -14.94 26.70
C GLU A 172 -24.54 -15.77 25.43
N GLU A 173 -24.96 -17.05 25.39
CA GLU A 173 -24.72 -17.96 24.25
C GLU A 173 -25.31 -17.45 22.93
N GLY A 174 -26.41 -16.70 23.01
CA GLY A 174 -27.09 -16.12 21.86
C GLY A 174 -26.51 -14.78 21.39
N LEU A 175 -25.47 -14.24 22.06
CA LEU A 175 -24.93 -12.93 21.75
C LEU A 175 -24.33 -12.91 20.34
N ARG A 176 -24.98 -12.14 19.46
CA ARG A 176 -24.52 -11.90 18.10
C ARG A 176 -23.94 -10.50 17.98
N ILE A 177 -22.82 -10.40 17.29
CA ILE A 177 -22.17 -9.13 16.98
C ILE A 177 -22.11 -8.94 15.47
N ASP A 178 -22.23 -7.69 15.06
CA ASP A 178 -22.09 -7.25 13.68
C ASP A 178 -20.69 -6.65 13.51
N ALA A 179 -19.75 -7.47 13.04
CA ALA A 179 -18.34 -7.08 12.92
C ALA A 179 -17.65 -7.87 11.80
N ASP A 180 -16.49 -7.39 11.39
CA ASP A 180 -15.60 -8.16 10.52
C ASP A 180 -14.77 -9.12 11.39
N ARG A 181 -14.92 -10.44 11.17
CA ARG A 181 -14.23 -11.47 11.96
C ARG A 181 -12.71 -11.33 11.84
N GLU A 182 -12.19 -11.07 10.64
CA GLU A 182 -10.74 -10.99 10.39
C GLU A 182 -10.09 -9.75 11.04
N HIS A 183 -10.88 -8.71 11.34
CA HIS A 183 -10.40 -7.55 12.11
C HIS A 183 -10.45 -7.76 13.62
N LEU A 184 -11.23 -8.73 14.11
CA LEU A 184 -11.31 -9.05 15.53
C LEU A 184 -10.28 -10.09 15.97
N PHE A 185 -9.96 -11.05 15.11
CA PHE A 185 -8.95 -12.08 15.38
C PHE A 185 -8.44 -12.76 14.09
#